data_AF-A0A255SIP3-F1
#
_entry.id   AF-A0A255SIP3-F1
#
_cell.length_a   1.000
_cell.length_b   1.000
_cell.length_c   1.000
_cell.angle_alpha   90.00
_cell.angle_beta   90.00
_cell.angle_gamma   90.00
#
_symmetry.space_group_name_H-M   'P 1'
#
loop_
_entity.id
_entity.type
_entity.pdbx_description
1 polymer ?
#
loop_
_entity_poly.entity_id
_entity_poly.type
_entity_poly.pdbx_seq_one_letter_code
_entity_poly.pdbx_strand_id
1 'polypeptide(L)' 'HFESKGFISPVEVTDFPIRDHKVVLVLRRRRWIDTRTGKSFILPLKVTADGTRYSKEFAAFLKQTYGEIPSDLPYA' A
#
# COMPACT_ATOMS: atom_id res chain seq x y z
N HIS A 1 -3.75 -11.09 -24.66
CA HIS A 1 -2.30 -10.83 -24.60
C HIS A 1 -2.12 -9.43 -24.02
N PHE A 2 -1.19 -9.25 -23.07
CA PHE A 2 -1.04 -7.97 -22.35
C PHE A 2 0.28 -7.31 -22.69
N GLU A 3 0.23 -6.02 -23.00
CA GLU A 3 1.43 -5.22 -23.31
C GLU A 3 1.63 -4.11 -22.28
N SER A 4 2.90 -3.86 -21.94
CA SER A 4 3.30 -2.75 -21.10
C SER A 4 3.22 -1.43 -21.88
N LYS A 5 2.46 -0.44 -21.37
CA LYS A 5 2.30 0.90 -21.98
C LYS A 5 2.68 2.01 -21.00
N GLY A 6 3.86 1.87 -20.39
CA GLY A 6 4.46 2.86 -19.51
C GLY A 6 3.86 2.85 -18.09
N PHE A 7 3.93 3.99 -17.42
CA PHE A 7 3.48 4.17 -16.03
C PHE A 7 2.42 5.27 -15.95
N ILE A 8 1.57 5.18 -14.93
CA ILE A 8 0.71 6.31 -14.55
C ILE A 8 1.49 7.39 -13.79
N SER A 9 0.80 8.50 -13.52
CA SER A 9 1.31 9.54 -12.63
C SER A 9 1.73 8.95 -11.28
N PRO A 10 2.88 9.38 -10.74
CA PRO A 10 3.35 8.91 -9.45
C PRO A 10 2.38 9.29 -8.34
N VAL A 11 2.39 8.48 -7.28
CA VAL A 11 1.78 8.79 -5.98
C VAL A 11 2.91 8.92 -4.97
N GLU A 12 2.89 9.98 -4.19
CA GLU A 12 3.86 10.21 -3.13
C GLU A 12 3.28 9.75 -1.79
N VAL A 13 4.09 9.01 -1.02
CA VAL A 13 3.76 8.55 0.32
C VAL A 13 4.86 9.02 1.25
N THR A 14 4.49 9.82 2.24
CA THR A 14 5.40 10.25 3.30
C THR A 14 5.58 9.12 4.31
N ASP A 15 6.82 8.70 4.54
CA ASP A 15 7.15 7.71 5.55
C ASP A 15 7.35 8.42 6.91
N PHE A 16 6.70 7.89 7.95
CA PHE A 16 7.01 8.31 9.34
C PHE A 16 8.34 7.64 9.72
N PRO A 17 9.24 8.31 10.46
CA PRO A 17 10.62 7.86 10.58
C PRO A 17 10.73 6.54 11.35
N ILE A 18 10.63 5.42 10.63
CA ILE A 18 11.10 4.12 11.12
C ILE A 18 12.63 4.06 11.06
N ARG A 19 13.28 4.98 10.33
CA ARG A 19 14.74 5.02 10.06
C ARG A 19 15.39 6.38 10.36
N ASP A 20 14.81 7.19 11.26
CA ASP A 20 15.32 8.53 11.63
C ASP A 20 15.50 9.54 10.48
N HIS A 21 14.97 9.25 9.29
CA HIS A 21 14.99 10.13 8.13
C HIS A 21 13.58 10.35 7.61
N LYS A 22 13.25 11.61 7.33
CA LYS A 22 12.02 11.96 6.60
C LYS A 22 12.19 11.57 5.14
N VAL A 23 11.54 10.49 4.72
CA VAL A 23 11.59 9.98 3.35
C VAL A 23 10.24 10.15 2.66
N VAL A 24 10.27 10.52 1.38
CA VAL A 24 9.10 10.49 0.49
C VAL A 24 9.27 9.33 -0.48
N LEU A 25 8.38 8.34 -0.39
CA LEU A 25 8.32 7.21 -1.32
C LEU A 25 7.50 7.62 -2.53
N VAL A 26 8.11 7.61 -3.72
CA VAL A 26 7.44 7.92 -4.99
C VAL A 26 7.07 6.61 -5.70
N LEU A 27 5.79 6.26 -5.66
CA LEU A 27 5.27 5.02 -6.25
C LEU A 27 4.68 5.26 -7.65
N ARG A 28 5.12 4.49 -8.65
CA ARG A 28 4.56 4.52 -10.01
C ARG A 28 3.99 3.16 -10.37
N ARG A 29 2.73 3.11 -10.81
CA ARG A 29 2.09 1.85 -11.23
C ARG A 29 2.17 1.67 -12.73
N ARG A 30 2.43 0.43 -13.14
CA ARG A 30 2.49 0.05 -14.56
C ARG A 30 1.10 0.11 -15.17
N ARG A 31 1.00 0.75 -16.34
CA ARG A 31 -0.20 0.70 -17.18
C ARG A 31 -0.05 -0.43 -18.19
N TRP A 32 -1.05 -1.29 -18.26
CA TRP A 32 -1.15 -2.39 -19.21
C TRP A 32 -2.25 -2.12 -20.22
N ILE A 33 -2.11 -2.70 -21.41
CA ILE A 33 -3.19 -2.77 -22.39
C ILE A 33 -3.48 -4.23 -22.70
N ASP A 34 -4.76 -4.60 -22.72
CA ASP A 34 -5.19 -5.87 -23.29
C ASP A 34 -5.29 -5.71 -24.81
N THR A 35 -4.38 -6.35 -25.54
CA THR A 35 -4.33 -6.23 -27.00
C THR A 35 -5.55 -6.82 -27.70
N ARG A 36 -6.33 -7.67 -27.01
CA ARG A 36 -7.55 -8.26 -27.56
C ARG A 36 -8.73 -7.29 -27.48
N THR A 37 -8.80 -6.48 -26.44
CA THR A 37 -9.93 -5.57 -26.21
C THR A 37 -9.57 -4.10 -26.43
N GLY A 38 -8.29 -3.78 -26.57
CA GLY A 38 -7.76 -2.42 -26.65
C GLY A 38 -7.85 -1.64 -25.33
N LYS A 39 -8.35 -2.25 -24.26
CA LYS A 39 -8.60 -1.55 -23.00
C LYS A 39 -7.34 -1.47 -22.15
N SER A 40 -7.07 -0.28 -21.63
CA SER A 40 -5.99 -0.07 -20.67
C SER A 40 -6.46 -0.36 -19.24
N PHE A 41 -5.60 -0.97 -18.45
CA PHE A 41 -5.85 -1.20 -17.04
C PHE A 41 -4.56 -1.09 -16.21
N ILE A 42 -4.72 -1.02 -14.91
CA ILE A 42 -3.65 -1.17 -13.93
C ILE A 42 -3.95 -2.44 -13.16
N LEU A 43 -2.93 -3.26 -12.91
CA LEU A 43 -3.12 -4.49 -12.16
C LEU A 43 -3.68 -4.17 -10.76
N PRO A 44 -4.85 -4.70 -10.36
CA PRO A 44 -5.43 -4.42 -9.05
C PRO A 44 -4.51 -4.94 -7.94
N LEU A 45 -4.38 -4.15 -6.87
CA LEU A 45 -3.64 -4.55 -5.67
C LEU A 45 -4.66 -5.08 -4.65
N LYS A 46 -4.60 -6.38 -4.37
CA LYS A 46 -5.42 -7.03 -3.33
C LYS A 46 -4.53 -7.35 -2.13
N VAL A 47 -4.12 -6.32 -1.40
CA VAL A 47 -3.23 -6.43 -0.25
C VAL A 47 -3.99 -6.41 1.08
N THR A 48 -5.20 -5.85 1.07
CA THR A 48 -6.04 -5.71 2.26
C THR A 48 -6.91 -6.93 2.47
N ALA A 49 -7.17 -7.29 3.73
CA ALA A 49 -8.20 -8.28 4.05
C ALA A 49 -9.60 -7.69 3.79
N ASP A 50 -10.54 -8.53 3.33
CA ASP A 50 -11.91 -8.12 3.02
C ASP A 50 -12.57 -7.42 4.22
N GLY A 51 -13.21 -6.28 3.95
CA GLY A 51 -13.83 -5.44 4.99
C GLY A 51 -12.85 -4.57 5.79
N THR A 52 -11.55 -4.60 5.50
CA THR A 52 -10.54 -3.80 6.22
C THR A 52 -9.66 -2.97 5.28
N ARG A 53 -8.93 -2.00 5.85
CA ARG A 53 -7.87 -1.25 5.15
C ARG A 53 -6.47 -1.80 5.43
N TYR A 54 -6.36 -2.90 6.16
CA TYR A 54 -5.07 -3.46 6.59
C TYR A 54 -4.78 -4.77 5.86
N SER A 55 -3.51 -5.00 5.54
CA SER A 55 -3.07 -6.35 5.22
C SER A 55 -3.07 -7.19 6.48
N LYS A 56 -3.16 -8.52 6.31
CA LYS A 56 -3.12 -9.45 7.44
C LYS A 56 -1.82 -9.30 8.23
N GLU A 57 -0.72 -9.11 7.51
CA GLU A 57 0.63 -8.95 8.06
C GLU A 57 0.75 -7.62 8.83
N PHE A 58 0.19 -6.54 8.29
CA PHE A 58 0.24 -5.23 8.95
C PHE A 58 -0.64 -5.21 10.22
N ALA A 59 -1.83 -5.81 10.17
CA ALA A 59 -2.66 -5.97 11.36
C ALA A 59 -1.99 -6.84 12.44
N ALA A 60 -1.32 -7.92 12.04
CA ALA A 60 -0.55 -8.76 12.95
C ALA A 60 0.63 -8.00 13.58
N PHE A 61 1.36 -7.21 12.78
CA PHE A 61 2.41 -6.31 13.27
C PHE A 61 1.85 -5.35 14.33
N LEU A 62 0.76 -4.63 14.03
CA LEU A 62 0.16 -3.71 14.97
C LEU A 62 -0.28 -4.41 16.28
N LYS A 63 -0.85 -5.61 16.18
CA LYS A 63 -1.22 -6.38 17.37
C LYS A 63 0.00 -6.80 18.19
N GLN A 64 1.12 -7.14 17.56
CA GLN A 64 2.36 -7.46 18.27
C GLN A 64 2.99 -6.22 18.92
N THR A 65 2.98 -5.08 18.23
CA THR A 65 3.61 -3.83 18.72
C THR A 65 2.77 -3.12 19.77
N TYR A 66 1.43 -3.17 19.63
CA TYR A 66 0.49 -2.34 20.38
C TYR A 66 -0.65 -3.13 21.04
N GLY A 67 -0.76 -4.44 20.82
CA GLY A 67 -1.89 -5.24 21.30
C GLY A 67 -1.89 -5.49 22.80
N GLU A 68 -0.79 -5.22 23.49
CA GLU A 68 -0.71 -5.18 24.96
C GLU A 68 -0.54 -3.76 25.49
N ILE A 69 -1.14 -2.75 24.84
CA ILE A 69 -1.21 -1.42 25.45
C ILE A 69 -2.11 -1.52 26.69
N PRO A 70 -1.61 -1.24 27.91
CA PRO A 70 -2.45 -1.09 29.09
C PRO A 70 -3.43 0.06 28.84
N SER A 71 -4.66 -0.06 29.34
CA SER A 71 -5.70 0.99 29.26
C SER A 71 -5.26 2.34 29.85
N ASP A 72 -4.15 2.37 30.58
CA ASP A 72 -3.72 3.49 31.42
C ASP A 72 -2.63 4.36 30.76
N LEU A 73 -2.39 4.24 29.45
CA LEU A 73 -1.48 5.14 28.74
C LEU A 73 -2.16 6.48 28.40
N PRO A 74 -1.46 7.62 28.53
CA PRO A 74 -2.02 8.97 28.39
C PRO A 74 -2.40 9.37 26.95
N TYR A 75 -2.35 8.42 26.01
CA TYR A 75 -2.67 8.60 24.60
C TYR A 75 -3.61 7.51 24.07
N ALA A 76 -4.22 6.71 24.96
CA ALA A 76 -5.36 5.85 24.64
C ALA A 76 -6.64 6.68 24.45
#